data_AF-A0A7R7DM96-F1
#
_entry.id   AF-A0A7R7DM96-F1
#
_cell.length_a   1.000
_cell.length_b   1.000
_cell.length_c   1.000
_cell.angle_alpha   90.00
_cell.angle_beta   90.00
_cell.angle_gamma   90.00
#
_symmetry.space_group_name_H-M   'P 1'
#
loop_
_entity.id
_entity.type
_entity.pdbx_description
1 polymer ?
#
loop_
_entity_poly.entity_id
_entity_poly.type
_entity_poly.pdbx_seq_one_letter_code
_entity_poly.pdbx_strand_id
1 'polypeptide(L)'
;MAVNNRDRPHPPGSPRARGTAPLPDARRGRAAVTGARGAHAPRDPALRVDPIGCQAHGLCAELLPGYVTLDEWGYPIVPAGPVPPQLRAAARAAVRECPTLALRLATE
;
A
#
# COMPACT_ATOMS: atom_id res chain seq x y z
N MET A 1 -17.94 -25.14 29.91
CA MET A 1 -16.51 -24.88 29.62
C MET A 1 -16.35 -24.94 28.11
N ALA A 2 -16.10 -23.80 27.46
CA ALA A 2 -15.92 -23.75 26.01
C ALA A 2 -14.45 -24.00 25.68
N VAL A 3 -14.15 -25.06 24.94
CA VAL A 3 -12.79 -25.37 24.49
C VAL A 3 -12.37 -24.34 23.43
N ASN A 4 -11.22 -23.70 23.65
CA ASN A 4 -10.73 -22.61 22.82
C ASN A 4 -10.18 -23.16 21.50
N ASN A 5 -10.45 -22.48 20.38
CA ASN A 5 -10.15 -23.00 19.04
C ASN A 5 -8.63 -23.11 18.77
N ARG A 6 -7.79 -22.50 19.62
CA ARG A 6 -6.32 -22.55 19.59
C ARG A 6 -5.74 -23.86 20.11
N ASP A 7 -6.48 -24.60 20.93
CA ASP A 7 -6.04 -25.86 21.51
C ASP A 7 -6.31 -27.07 20.59
N ARG A 8 -6.83 -26.81 19.38
CA ARG A 8 -7.02 -27.86 18.38
C ARG A 8 -5.68 -28.18 17.70
N PRO A 9 -5.21 -29.44 17.75
CA PRO A 9 -4.00 -29.82 17.03
C PRO A 9 -4.20 -29.66 15.51
N HIS A 10 -3.22 -29.06 14.84
CA HIS A 10 -3.19 -28.97 13.38
C HIS A 10 -3.00 -30.37 12.78
N PRO A 11 -3.78 -30.77 11.75
CA PRO A 11 -3.52 -32.01 11.05
C PRO A 11 -2.17 -31.94 10.32
N PRO A 12 -1.43 -33.05 10.21
CA PRO A 12 -0.20 -33.08 9.41
C PRO A 12 -0.52 -32.77 7.95
N GLY A 13 0.32 -31.95 7.31
CA GLY A 13 0.15 -31.54 5.93
C GLY A 13 0.10 -32.74 4.98
N SER A 14 -0.85 -32.72 4.05
CA SER A 14 -1.00 -33.74 3.00
C SER A 14 0.26 -33.80 2.12
N PRO A 15 0.74 -35.00 1.72
CA PRO A 15 1.88 -35.12 0.81
C PRO A 15 1.49 -34.56 -0.56
N ARG A 16 2.20 -33.52 -1.00
CA ARG A 16 2.04 -32.97 -2.36
C ARG A 16 2.45 -34.04 -3.35
N ALA A 17 1.48 -34.60 -4.08
CA ALA A 17 1.77 -35.39 -5.26
C ALA A 17 2.56 -34.53 -6.25
N ARG A 18 3.79 -34.96 -6.58
CA ARG A 18 4.57 -34.39 -7.68
C ARG A 18 3.88 -34.78 -8.98
N GLY A 19 3.08 -33.88 -9.54
CA GLY A 19 2.48 -34.07 -10.86
C GLY A 19 3.56 -34.08 -11.93
N THR A 20 3.77 -35.24 -12.57
CA THR A 20 4.50 -35.35 -13.85
C THR A 20 3.50 -35.19 -14.99
N ALA A 21 2.99 -33.98 -15.18
CA ALA A 21 2.25 -33.65 -16.40
C ALA A 21 3.26 -33.26 -17.49
N PRO A 22 3.15 -33.79 -18.72
CA PRO A 22 4.01 -33.36 -19.82
C PRO A 22 3.74 -31.88 -20.13
N LEU A 23 4.81 -31.12 -20.35
CA LEU A 23 4.73 -29.71 -20.75
C LEU A 23 4.03 -29.60 -22.13
N PRO A 24 3.09 -28.67 -22.31
CA PRO A 24 2.48 -28.45 -23.62
C PRO A 24 3.50 -27.87 -24.61
N ASP A 25 3.48 -28.41 -25.83
CA ASP A 25 4.37 -28.08 -26.94
C ASP A 25 4.31 -26.57 -27.29
N ALA A 26 5.45 -25.88 -27.20
CA ALA A 26 5.58 -24.43 -27.16
C ALA A 26 5.40 -23.73 -28.53
N ARG A 27 4.55 -24.25 -29.42
CA ARG A 27 4.41 -23.74 -30.80
C ARG A 27 2.99 -23.39 -31.23
N ARG A 28 2.07 -23.12 -30.30
CA ARG A 28 0.75 -22.56 -30.65
C ARG A 28 0.22 -21.60 -29.59
N GLY A 29 0.66 -20.35 -29.71
CA GLY A 29 -0.15 -19.15 -29.46
C GLY A 29 -0.96 -19.08 -28.16
N ARG A 30 -0.29 -18.74 -27.06
CA ARG A 30 -0.87 -17.75 -26.14
C ARG A 30 -0.15 -16.44 -26.41
N ALA A 31 -0.78 -15.57 -27.19
CA ALA A 31 -0.43 -14.16 -27.20
C ALA A 31 -0.36 -13.71 -25.74
N ALA A 32 0.75 -13.08 -25.37
CA ALA A 32 0.90 -12.49 -24.05
C ALA A 32 -0.35 -11.65 -23.79
N VAL A 33 -1.10 -11.99 -22.74
CA VAL A 33 -1.95 -11.01 -22.09
C VAL A 33 -1.03 -9.99 -21.42
N THR A 34 -0.32 -9.20 -22.21
CA THR A 34 0.18 -7.90 -21.77
C THR A 34 -1.07 -7.10 -21.56
N GLY A 35 -1.62 -7.21 -20.34
CA GLY A 35 -2.68 -6.37 -19.87
C GLY A 35 -2.26 -4.94 -20.13
N ALA A 36 -2.84 -4.35 -21.16
CA ALA A 36 -2.91 -2.92 -21.28
C ALA A 36 -3.77 -2.44 -20.11
N ARG A 37 -3.14 -2.36 -18.92
CA ARG A 37 -3.49 -1.31 -17.98
C ARG A 37 -3.22 -0.06 -18.80
N GLY A 38 -4.30 0.54 -19.31
CA GLY A 38 -4.23 1.66 -20.24
C GLY A 38 -3.19 2.65 -19.75
N ALA A 39 -2.38 3.16 -20.67
CA ALA A 39 -1.45 4.24 -20.40
C ALA A 39 -2.26 5.42 -19.86
N HIS A 40 -2.39 5.48 -18.54
CA HIS A 40 -3.05 6.59 -17.90
C HIS A 40 -2.06 7.75 -17.95
N ALA A 41 -2.50 8.89 -18.48
CA ALA A 41 -1.71 10.11 -18.51
C ALA A 41 -1.07 10.34 -17.13
N PRO A 42 0.20 10.77 -17.00
CA PRO A 42 0.83 10.88 -15.69
C PRO A 42 -0.05 11.72 -14.76
N ARG A 43 -0.61 11.06 -13.75
CA ARG A 43 -1.45 11.67 -12.71
C ARG A 43 -0.55 12.34 -11.70
N ASP A 44 -0.86 13.58 -11.36
CA ASP A 44 -0.16 14.26 -10.28
C ASP A 44 -0.38 13.50 -8.97
N PRO A 45 0.69 13.27 -8.18
CA PRO A 45 0.59 12.47 -6.97
C PRO A 45 -0.16 13.23 -5.87
N ALA A 46 -1.12 12.58 -5.23
CA ALA A 46 -1.82 13.04 -4.04
C ALA A 46 -1.23 12.40 -2.78
N LEU A 47 -1.23 13.15 -1.68
CA LEU A 47 -0.82 12.62 -0.37
C LEU A 47 -2.01 11.94 0.30
N ARG A 48 -1.83 10.71 0.78
CA ARG A 48 -2.90 9.91 1.40
C ARG A 48 -2.43 9.31 2.72
N VAL A 49 -3.35 9.23 3.67
CA VAL A 49 -3.14 8.66 5.01
C VAL A 49 -4.00 7.40 5.14
N ASP A 50 -3.41 6.33 5.67
CA ASP A 50 -4.14 5.20 6.25
C ASP A 50 -4.51 5.55 7.70
N PRO A 51 -5.80 5.85 8.00
CA PRO A 51 -6.20 6.22 9.35
C PRO A 51 -6.13 5.07 10.35
N ILE A 52 -6.13 3.81 9.89
CA ILE A 52 -6.05 2.64 10.78
C ILE A 52 -4.60 2.41 11.23
N GLY A 53 -3.65 2.58 10.31
CA GLY A 53 -2.21 2.44 10.60
C GLY A 53 -1.56 3.68 11.22
N CYS A 54 -2.23 4.83 11.23
CA CYS A 54 -1.70 6.05 11.81
C CYS A 54 -1.74 6.03 13.34
N GLN A 55 -0.63 6.40 13.98
CA GLN A 55 -0.49 6.46 15.44
C GLN A 55 -0.14 7.86 15.95
N ALA A 56 -0.52 8.92 15.22
CA ALA A 56 -0.37 10.32 15.63
C ALA A 56 1.06 10.79 15.99
N HIS A 57 2.08 10.33 15.25
CA HIS A 57 3.48 10.74 15.47
C HIS A 57 3.82 12.18 15.06
N GLY A 58 2.98 12.87 14.29
CA GLY A 58 3.17 14.29 13.93
C GLY A 58 4.27 14.63 12.90
N LEU A 59 5.23 13.73 12.61
CA LEU A 59 6.35 13.97 11.68
C LEU A 59 5.94 14.48 10.29
N CYS A 60 4.77 14.07 9.80
CA CYS A 60 4.25 14.54 8.52
C CYS A 60 3.89 16.03 8.53
N ALA A 61 3.40 16.58 9.64
CA ALA A 61 3.10 18.00 9.78
C ALA A 61 4.39 18.83 9.95
N GLU A 62 5.41 18.29 10.61
CA GLU A 62 6.74 18.91 10.72
C GLU A 62 7.44 19.04 9.36
N LEU A 63 7.31 18.02 8.51
CA LEU A 63 7.93 17.99 7.18
C LEU A 63 7.12 18.73 6.11
N LEU A 64 5.82 18.96 6.34
CA LEU A 64 4.91 19.63 5.40
C LEU A 64 4.09 20.74 6.10
N PRO A 65 4.75 21.74 6.72
CA PRO A 65 4.06 22.78 7.47
C PRO A 65 3.13 23.56 6.53
N GLY A 66 1.89 23.77 6.99
CA GLY A 66 0.85 24.48 6.23
C GLY A 66 0.15 23.66 5.15
N TYR A 67 0.69 22.50 4.76
CA TYR A 67 0.01 21.55 3.87
C TYR A 67 -0.64 20.40 4.63
N VAL A 68 0.01 19.91 5.68
CA VAL A 68 -0.56 18.96 6.64
C VAL A 68 -0.74 19.68 7.97
N THR A 69 -1.95 19.62 8.52
CA THR A 69 -2.22 20.08 9.89
C THR A 69 -2.60 18.88 10.74
N LEU A 70 -2.45 19.00 12.05
CA LEU A 70 -2.92 17.99 12.99
C LEU A 70 -4.26 18.43 13.59
N ASP A 71 -5.15 17.49 13.83
CA ASP A 71 -6.37 17.70 14.61
C ASP A 71 -6.06 17.75 16.13
N GLU A 72 -7.12 17.87 16.95
CA GLU A 72 -6.99 17.88 18.40
C GLU A 72 -6.44 16.58 19.02
N TRP A 73 -6.45 15.48 18.26
CA TRP A 73 -5.93 14.17 18.68
C TRP A 73 -4.55 13.84 18.08
N GLY A 74 -3.98 14.75 17.27
CA GLY A 74 -2.68 14.57 16.64
C GLY A 74 -2.72 13.78 15.32
N TYR A 75 -3.90 13.48 14.77
CA TYR A 75 -4.02 12.83 13.46
C TYR A 75 -3.92 13.85 12.33
N PRO A 76 -3.28 13.48 11.19
CA PRO A 76 -3.06 14.41 10.10
C PRO A 76 -4.32 14.65 9.27
N ILE A 77 -4.66 15.92 9.11
CA ILE A 77 -5.62 16.42 8.13
C ILE A 77 -4.84 16.76 6.85
N VAL A 78 -5.16 16.05 5.76
CA VAL A 78 -4.48 16.20 4.47
C VAL A 78 -5.48 16.69 3.41
N PRO A 79 -5.16 17.75 2.64
CA PRO A 79 -6.01 18.23 1.56
C PRO A 79 -6.27 17.14 0.52
N ALA A 80 -7.50 17.12 0.00
CA ALA A 80 -7.81 16.32 -1.18
C ALA A 80 -7.11 16.90 -2.41
N GLY A 81 -6.53 16.02 -3.23
CA GLY A 81 -5.96 16.39 -4.53
C GLY A 81 -4.42 16.33 -4.59
N PRO A 82 -3.87 16.82 -5.72
CA PRO A 82 -2.46 16.66 -6.03
C PRO A 82 -1.56 17.55 -5.16
N VAL A 83 -0.42 17.00 -4.78
CA VAL A 83 0.64 17.73 -4.08
C VAL A 83 1.26 18.77 -5.02
N PRO A 84 1.27 20.07 -4.65
CA PRO A 84 1.90 21.12 -5.43
C PRO A 84 3.35 20.78 -5.80
N PRO A 85 3.82 21.10 -7.02
CA PRO A 85 5.16 20.73 -7.48
C PRO A 85 6.30 21.05 -6.50
N GLN A 86 6.21 22.20 -5.82
CA GLN A 86 7.19 22.72 -4.87
C GLN A 86 7.26 21.85 -3.59
N LEU A 87 6.16 21.20 -3.21
CA LEU A 87 6.06 20.38 -2.01
C LEU A 87 6.37 18.90 -2.27
N ARG A 88 6.49 18.46 -3.52
CA ARG A 88 6.66 17.03 -3.85
C ARG A 88 7.90 16.41 -3.22
N ALA A 89 9.01 17.16 -3.10
CA ALA A 89 10.23 16.66 -2.47
C ALA A 89 10.04 16.45 -0.96
N ALA A 90 9.46 17.43 -0.28
CA ALA A 90 9.09 17.34 1.13
C ALA A 90 8.06 16.23 1.38
N ALA A 91 7.08 16.06 0.49
CA ALA A 91 6.07 15.01 0.61
C ALA A 91 6.67 13.61 0.49
N ARG A 92 7.64 13.42 -0.43
CA ARG A 92 8.41 12.17 -0.49
C ARG A 92 9.23 11.93 0.77
N ALA A 93 9.78 12.98 1.39
CA ALA A 93 10.47 12.84 2.68
C ALA A 93 9.49 12.45 3.79
N ALA A 94 8.35 13.13 3.91
CA ALA A 94 7.32 12.80 4.89
C ALA A 94 6.84 11.34 4.80
N VAL A 95 6.70 10.81 3.58
CA VAL A 95 6.35 9.39 3.37
C VAL A 95 7.44 8.45 3.88
N ARG A 96 8.72 8.77 3.64
CA ARG A 96 9.84 7.93 4.10
C ARG A 96 10.04 7.97 5.61
N GLU A 97 9.83 9.14 6.22
CA GLU A 97 10.01 9.34 7.66
C GLU A 97 8.80 8.88 8.49
N CYS A 98 7.71 8.40 7.86
CA CYS A 98 6.54 7.92 8.58
C CYS A 98 6.85 6.60 9.32
N PRO A 99 6.88 6.59 10.67
CA PRO A 99 7.36 5.42 11.42
C PRO A 99 6.47 4.18 11.25
N THR A 100 5.18 4.38 10.99
CA THR A 100 4.18 3.31 10.84
C THR A 100 3.80 3.04 9.39
N LEU A 101 4.44 3.71 8.43
CA LEU A 101 4.15 3.60 6.98
C LEU A 101 2.68 3.91 6.63
N ALA A 102 1.99 4.68 7.46
CA ALA A 102 0.61 5.09 7.24
C ALA A 102 0.48 6.19 6.16
N LEU A 103 1.56 6.91 5.84
CA LEU A 103 1.57 7.98 4.85
C LEU A 103 2.07 7.47 3.49
N ARG A 104 1.40 7.82 2.39
CA ARG A 104 1.80 7.43 1.03
C ARG A 104 1.49 8.50 -0.02
N LEU A 105 2.22 8.45 -1.12
CA LEU A 105 1.86 9.15 -2.36
C LEU A 105 1.08 8.20 -3.27
N ALA A 106 -0.08 8.63 -3.74
CA ALA A 106 -0.92 7.88 -4.65
C ALA A 106 -1.13 8.68 -5.95
N THR A 107 -1.13 8.00 -7.08
CA THR A 107 -1.54 8.55 -8.37
C THR A 107 -2.99 8.11 -8.60
N GLU A 108 -3.95 9.03 -8.52
CA GLU A 108 -5.39 8.71 -8.62
C GLU A 108 -5.91 8.68 -10.03
#